data_AF-A0A925I9S3-F1
#
_entry.id   AF-A0A925I9S3-F1
#
_cell.length_a   1.000
_cell.length_b   1.000
_cell.length_c   1.000
_cell.angle_alpha   90.00
_cell.angle_beta   90.00
_cell.angle_gamma   90.00
#
_symmetry.space_group_name_H-M   'P 1'
#
loop_
_entity.id
_entity.type
_entity.pdbx_description
1 polymer ?
#
loop_
_entity_poly.entity_id
_entity_poly.type
_entity_poly.pdbx_seq_one_letter_code
_entity_poly.pdbx_strand_id
1 'polypeptide(L)'
;METLPYDQNKSKWNGKFRNKALRVALCIYNNDHNIVSIPISSISAYIKRENPEIELKLFHIVRINDDAKFLPPGFAAYLKSWQPDLFALSVLSTHWDGVKPYLTE
;
A
#
# COMPACT_ATOMS: atom_id res chain seq x y z
N MET A 1 19.66 -17.41 -10.93
CA MET A 1 20.42 -16.42 -10.16
C MET A 1 19.76 -16.39 -8.79
N GLU A 2 20.39 -16.99 -7.78
CA GLU A 2 19.83 -16.97 -6.41
C GLU A 2 19.86 -15.53 -5.90
N THR A 3 18.70 -14.99 -5.54
CA THR A 3 18.60 -13.68 -4.90
C THR A 3 19.08 -13.82 -3.47
N LEU A 4 20.23 -13.22 -3.15
CA LEU A 4 20.71 -13.15 -1.77
C LEU A 4 19.70 -12.36 -0.91
N PRO A 5 19.38 -12.82 0.30
CA PRO A 5 18.44 -12.14 1.18
C PRO A 5 18.93 -10.72 1.51
N TYR A 6 18.00 -9.78 1.66
CA TYR A 6 18.32 -8.38 1.99
C TYR A 6 19.10 -8.30 3.31
N ASP A 7 20.22 -7.58 3.30
CA ASP A 7 21.06 -7.35 4.49
C ASP A 7 20.33 -6.45 5.49
N GLN A 8 19.83 -7.07 6.56
CA GLN A 8 19.02 -6.41 7.59
C GLN A 8 19.77 -5.27 8.30
N ASN A 9 21.11 -5.28 8.32
CA ASN A 9 21.91 -4.21 8.93
C ASN A 9 21.80 -2.88 8.16
N LYS A 10 21.32 -2.92 6.92
CA LYS A 10 21.06 -1.73 6.10
C LYS A 10 19.71 -1.08 6.42
N SER A 11 18.82 -1.76 7.14
CA SER A 11 17.54 -1.18 7.55
C SER A 11 17.75 -0.17 8.68
N LYS A 12 17.40 1.09 8.42
CA LYS A 12 17.31 2.13 9.46
C LYS A 12 15.95 2.14 10.16
N TRP A 13 15.01 1.30 9.72
CA TRP A 13 13.63 1.29 10.16
C TRP A 13 13.34 -0.05 10.83
N ASN A 14 13.30 -0.02 12.17
CA ASN A 14 12.91 -1.16 12.99
C ASN A 14 11.63 -0.79 13.74
N GLY A 15 10.67 -1.72 13.79
CA GLY A 15 9.37 -1.48 14.40
C GLY A 15 8.79 -2.73 15.03
N LYS A 16 7.71 -2.55 15.79
CA LYS A 16 6.86 -3.63 16.31
C LYS A 16 5.48 -3.48 15.67
N PHE A 17 4.87 -4.59 15.29
CA PHE A 17 3.50 -4.62 14.79
C PHE A 17 2.56 -5.19 15.85
N ARG A 18 1.28 -4.81 15.78
CA ARG A 18 0.27 -5.12 16.80
C ARG A 18 -0.41 -6.45 16.54
N ASN A 19 -0.55 -6.82 15.26
CA ASN A 19 -1.25 -8.02 14.84
C ASN A 19 -0.40 -9.29 14.96
N LYS A 20 -1.00 -10.46 14.77
CA LYS A 20 -0.28 -11.76 14.73
C LYS A 20 0.68 -11.86 13.54
N ALA A 21 0.35 -11.16 12.46
CA ALA A 21 1.13 -11.00 11.24
C ALA A 21 1.20 -9.51 10.90
N LEU A 22 2.33 -9.04 10.37
CA LEU A 22 2.46 -7.65 9.93
C LEU A 22 1.46 -7.39 8.80
N ARG A 23 0.48 -6.51 9.03
CA ARG A 23 -0.50 -6.10 8.01
C ARG A 23 -0.04 -4.87 7.27
N VAL A 24 0.10 -4.97 5.95
CA VAL A 24 0.58 -3.88 5.09
C VAL A 24 -0.50 -3.47 4.09
N ALA A 25 -1.01 -2.24 4.23
CA ALA A 25 -1.82 -1.58 3.23
C ALA A 25 -0.90 -0.88 2.22
N LEU A 26 -0.70 -1.50 1.06
CA LEU A 26 0.06 -0.88 -0.03
C LEU A 26 -0.92 -0.22 -0.99
N CYS A 27 -0.84 1.09 -1.11
CA CYS A 27 -1.83 1.90 -1.81
C CYS A 27 -1.17 2.63 -2.98
N ILE A 28 -1.82 2.61 -4.13
CA ILE A 28 -1.44 3.37 -5.31
C ILE A 28 -2.49 4.44 -5.54
N TYR A 29 -2.10 5.70 -5.46
CA TYR A 29 -2.92 6.79 -5.94
C TYR A 29 -2.48 7.18 -7.35
N ASN A 30 -3.40 7.10 -8.30
CA ASN A 30 -3.17 7.56 -9.66
C ASN A 30 -4.43 8.22 -10.23
N ASN A 31 -4.29 9.48 -10.63
CA ASN A 31 -5.36 10.26 -11.24
C ASN A 31 -5.27 10.28 -12.78
N ASP A 32 -4.13 9.93 -13.36
CA ASP A 32 -3.80 10.27 -14.75
C ASP A 32 -3.98 9.08 -15.72
N HIS A 33 -4.85 8.12 -15.38
CA HIS A 33 -5.14 6.91 -16.20
C HIS A 33 -3.93 6.06 -16.62
N ASN A 34 -2.73 6.40 -16.16
CA ASN A 34 -1.51 5.78 -16.63
C ASN A 34 -1.35 4.38 -16.04
N ILE A 35 -0.93 3.41 -16.87
CA ILE A 35 -0.71 2.00 -16.50
C ILE A 35 0.59 1.84 -15.68
N VAL A 36 0.96 2.84 -14.87
CA VAL A 36 2.17 2.85 -14.05
C VAL A 36 1.92 2.10 -12.72
N SER A 37 0.94 1.21 -12.66
CA SER A 37 0.72 0.36 -11.47
C SER A 37 1.74 -0.78 -11.35
N ILE A 38 2.49 -1.06 -12.41
CA ILE A 38 3.41 -2.21 -12.49
C ILE A 38 4.45 -2.22 -11.35
N PRO A 39 5.17 -1.13 -11.01
CA PRO A 39 6.21 -1.19 -9.98
C PRO A 39 5.68 -1.59 -8.61
N ILE A 40 4.53 -1.04 -8.19
CA ILE A 40 3.92 -1.38 -6.91
C ILE A 40 3.33 -2.80 -6.94
N SER A 41 2.70 -3.21 -8.05
CA SER A 41 2.25 -4.60 -8.20
C SER A 41 3.43 -5.58 -8.10
N SER A 42 4.58 -5.27 -8.70
CA SER A 42 5.81 -6.07 -8.57
C SER A 42 6.35 -6.07 -7.14
N ILE A 43 6.38 -4.94 -6.45
CA ILE A 43 6.76 -4.86 -5.03
C ILE A 43 5.83 -5.73 -4.18
N SER A 44 4.52 -5.65 -4.42
CA SER A 44 3.52 -6.44 -3.69
C SER A 44 3.73 -7.95 -3.88
N ALA A 45 4.05 -8.38 -5.10
CA ALA A 45 4.31 -9.77 -5.42
C ALA A 45 5.64 -10.24 -4.80
N TYR A 46 6.66 -9.40 -4.84
CA TYR A 46 7.96 -9.67 -4.21
C TYR A 46 7.82 -9.85 -2.70
N ILE A 47 7.14 -8.92 -2.00
CA ILE A 47 6.90 -9.02 -0.55
C ILE A 47 6.15 -10.31 -0.22
N LYS A 48 5.07 -10.63 -0.94
CA LYS A 48 4.32 -11.88 -0.70
C LYS A 48 5.15 -13.14 -0.92
N ARG A 49 6.10 -13.10 -1.86
CA ARG A 49 6.97 -14.24 -2.19
C ARG A 49 8.07 -14.43 -1.14
N GLU A 50 8.75 -13.37 -0.74
CA GLU A 50 9.88 -13.44 0.21
C GLU A 50 9.42 -13.46 1.67
N ASN A 51 8.23 -12.94 1.95
CA ASN A 51 7.67 -12.82 3.29
C ASN A 51 6.20 -13.27 3.31
N PRO A 52 5.91 -14.58 3.12
CA PRO A 52 4.54 -15.12 3.09
C PRO A 52 3.77 -14.90 4.40
N GLU A 53 4.46 -14.64 5.50
CA GLU A 53 3.90 -14.28 6.81
C GLU A 53 3.30 -12.87 6.85
N ILE A 54 3.59 -12.00 5.88
CA ILE A 54 3.06 -10.64 5.81
C ILE A 54 1.66 -10.67 5.17
N GLU A 55 0.68 -10.13 5.89
CA GLU A 55 -0.66 -9.92 5.34
C GLU A 55 -0.69 -8.64 4.50
N LEU A 56 -0.40 -8.75 3.21
CA LEU A 56 -0.35 -7.62 2.29
C LEU A 56 -1.64 -7.47 1.46
N LYS A 57 -2.24 -6.29 1.52
CA LYS A 57 -3.32 -5.86 0.61
C LYS A 57 -2.85 -4.73 -0.29
N LEU A 58 -3.06 -4.92 -1.59
CA LEU A 58 -2.77 -3.92 -2.61
C LEU A 58 -4.07 -3.18 -2.96
N PHE A 59 -4.08 -1.86 -2.79
CA PHE A 59 -5.19 -0.98 -3.11
C PHE A 59 -4.84 -0.09 -4.30
N HIS A 60 -5.67 -0.15 -5.34
CA HIS A 60 -5.59 0.77 -6.46
C HIS A 60 -6.62 1.88 -6.22
N ILE A 61 -6.17 3.02 -5.69
CA ILE A 61 -6.95 4.23 -5.52
C ILE A 61 -6.93 4.97 -6.85
N VAL A 62 -7.83 4.57 -7.74
CA VAL A 62 -8.05 5.22 -9.03
C VAL A 62 -9.36 5.98 -8.93
N ARG A 63 -9.32 7.30 -9.15
CA ARG A 63 -10.48 8.19 -9.04
C ARG A 63 -11.67 7.79 -9.95
N ILE A 64 -11.44 6.92 -10.94
CA ILE A 64 -12.38 6.59 -12.02
C ILE A 64 -13.18 5.30 -11.79
N ASN A 65 -12.88 4.49 -10.78
CA ASN A 65 -13.76 3.35 -10.48
C ASN A 65 -14.82 3.80 -9.46
N ASP A 66 -16.04 4.02 -9.96
CA ASP A 66 -17.32 4.38 -9.29
C ASP A 66 -17.74 3.48 -8.10
N ASP A 67 -16.83 2.70 -7.51
CA ASP A 67 -17.13 1.97 -6.30
C ASP A 67 -16.90 2.88 -5.10
N ALA A 68 -18.01 3.34 -4.50
CA ALA A 68 -18.02 4.23 -3.34
C ALA A 68 -17.09 3.77 -2.20
N LYS A 69 -16.75 2.47 -2.14
CA LYS A 69 -15.80 1.90 -1.18
C LYS A 69 -14.35 2.40 -1.34
N PHE A 70 -13.97 2.95 -2.49
CA PHE A 70 -12.62 3.49 -2.75
C PHE A 70 -12.58 5.03 -2.77
N LEU A 71 -13.70 5.70 -2.55
CA LEU A 71 -13.73 7.11 -2.18
C LEU A 71 -13.19 7.29 -0.75
N PRO A 72 -12.69 8.48 -0.37
CA PRO A 72 -12.01 8.68 0.91
C PRO A 72 -12.75 8.11 2.14
N PRO A 73 -14.07 8.34 2.32
CA PRO A 73 -14.79 7.79 3.47
C PRO A 73 -14.89 6.26 3.47
N GLY A 74 -15.17 5.67 2.31
CA GLY A 74 -15.26 4.21 2.16
C GLY A 74 -13.91 3.54 2.38
N PHE A 75 -12.84 4.17 1.87
CA PHE A 75 -11.48 3.69 2.02
C PHE A 75 -11.01 3.78 3.47
N ALA A 76 -11.28 4.91 4.14
CA ALA A 76 -11.00 5.08 5.57
C ALA A 76 -11.74 4.04 6.42
N ALA A 77 -13.03 3.79 6.13
CA ALA A 77 -13.81 2.75 6.81
C ALA A 77 -13.20 1.35 6.60
N TYR A 78 -12.73 1.05 5.38
CA TYR A 78 -12.07 -0.22 5.08
C TYR A 78 -10.76 -0.38 5.88
N LEU A 79 -9.91 0.66 5.91
CA LEU A 79 -8.67 0.63 6.69
C LEU A 79 -8.94 0.50 8.18
N LYS A 80 -9.94 1.21 8.73
CA LYS A 80 -10.35 1.11 10.13
C LYS A 80 -10.84 -0.30 10.49
N SER A 81 -11.57 -0.95 9.59
CA SER A 81 -12.00 -2.34 9.76
C SER A 81 -10.83 -3.33 9.74
N TRP A 82 -9.91 -3.18 8.77
CA TRP A 82 -8.82 -4.13 8.58
C TRP A 82 -7.65 -3.93 9.56
N GLN A 83 -7.46 -2.70 10.06
CA GLN A 83 -6.42 -2.31 11.01
C GLN A 83 -4.99 -2.71 10.55
N PRO A 84 -4.49 -2.15 9.44
CA PRO A 84 -3.12 -2.36 9.03
C PRO A 84 -2.13 -1.79 10.04
N ASP A 85 -0.98 -2.46 10.20
CA ASP A 85 0.13 -1.98 11.01
C ASP A 85 0.99 -0.95 10.26
N LEU A 86 1.04 -1.09 8.93
CA LEU A 86 1.74 -0.18 8.03
C LEU A 86 0.82 0.25 6.90
N PHE A 87 0.72 1.56 6.72
CA PHE A 87 0.09 2.18 5.56
C PHE A 87 1.18 2.80 4.68
N ALA A 88 1.32 2.30 3.46
CA ALA A 88 2.28 2.80 2.47
C ALA A 88 1.51 3.32 1.26
N LEU A 89 1.72 4.59 0.93
CA LEU A 89 1.06 5.24 -0.18
C LEU A 89 2.08 5.68 -1.24
N SER A 90 1.92 5.17 -2.46
CA SER A 90 2.63 5.63 -3.64
C SER A 90 1.74 6.57 -4.44
N VAL A 91 2.19 7.80 -4.60
CA VAL A 91 1.50 8.83 -5.36
C VAL A 91 2.17 8.92 -6.73
N LEU A 92 1.47 8.49 -7.78
CA LEU A 92 2.02 8.40 -9.13
C LEU A 92 1.65 9.59 -10.03
N SER A 93 0.79 10.50 -9.54
CA SER A 93 0.47 11.75 -10.23
C SER A 93 1.10 12.94 -9.51
N THR A 94 1.28 14.05 -10.22
CA THR A 94 1.75 15.32 -9.64
C THR A 94 0.70 15.99 -8.75
N HIS A 95 -0.51 15.43 -8.67
CA HIS A 95 -1.68 16.02 -8.02
C HIS A 95 -1.79 15.59 -6.55
N TRP A 96 -0.89 16.11 -5.72
CA TRP A 96 -0.93 15.95 -4.25
C TRP A 96 -2.29 16.33 -3.65
N ASP A 97 -2.96 17.34 -4.21
CA ASP A 97 -4.25 17.82 -3.69
C ASP A 97 -5.36 16.75 -3.71
N GLY A 98 -5.35 15.86 -4.70
CA GLY A 98 -6.33 14.77 -4.74
C GLY A 98 -6.03 13.62 -3.77
N VAL A 99 -4.82 13.56 -3.23
CA VAL A 99 -4.41 12.59 -2.19
C VAL A 99 -4.81 13.03 -0.80
N LYS A 100 -4.80 14.35 -0.52
CA LYS A 100 -5.06 14.91 0.82
C LYS A 100 -6.30 14.32 1.53
N PRO A 101 -7.45 14.11 0.86
CA PRO A 101 -8.62 13.51 1.50
C PRO A 101 -8.39 12.09 2.04
N TYR A 102 -7.46 11.33 1.46
CA TYR A 102 -7.11 9.97 1.90
C TYR A 102 -6.14 9.91 3.09
N LEU A 103 -5.57 11.06 3.48
CA LEU A 103 -4.57 11.17 4.57
C LEU A 103 -5.11 11.87 5.82
N THR A 104 -6.31 12.45 5.75
CA THR A 104 -6.85 13.38 6.77
C THR A 104 -7.97 12.78 7.62
N GLU A 105 -8.41 11.55 7.36
CA GLU A 105 -9.52 10.84 8.06
C GLU A 105 -9.13 9.44 8.56
#